data_AF-A0A8J4U1V9-F1
#
_entry.id   AF-A0A8J4U1V9-F1
#
_cell.length_a   1.000
_cell.length_b   1.000
_cell.length_c   1.000
_cell.angle_alpha   90.00
_cell.angle_beta   90.00
_cell.angle_gamma   90.00
#
_symmetry.space_group_name_H-M   'P 1'
#
loop_
_entity.id
_entity.type
_entity.pdbx_description
1 polymer ?
#
loop_
_entity_poly.entity_id
_entity_poly.type
_entity_poly.pdbx_seq_one_letter_code
_entity_poly.pdbx_strand_id
1 'polypeptide(L)'
;MGAACKRFCAQVCCCCCVSDENEDEKRPIFSNETLAYFDREAKKRRDQETNLWSEPGDPSHSERDDDRALYNLLQNRAKTRRGSQGYRRLSVDIEAMREVRREVRDKWKMILENLGFMDEAESLLTVNASASFDRMRNAAAARSLLQTLHSETSIFNSKEAPPERYLFIL
;
A
#
# COMPACT_ATOMS: atom_id res chain seq x y z
N MET A 1 -30.76 66.36 -26.47
CA MET A 1 -30.91 67.00 -25.14
C MET A 1 -31.65 66.03 -24.22
N GLY A 2 -30.95 64.98 -23.80
CA GLY A 2 -31.46 63.95 -22.88
C GLY A 2 -30.78 64.13 -21.53
N ALA A 3 -31.51 64.67 -20.56
CA ALA A 3 -31.10 64.70 -19.16
C ALA A 3 -32.27 64.77 -18.17
N ALA A 4 -33.52 64.93 -18.64
CA ALA A 4 -34.69 65.05 -17.75
C ALA A 4 -35.51 63.76 -17.58
N CYS A 5 -35.21 62.68 -18.32
CA CYS A 5 -35.97 61.42 -18.24
C CYS A 5 -35.27 60.30 -17.43
N LYS A 6 -34.10 60.58 -16.81
CA LYS A 6 -33.33 59.58 -16.04
C LYS A 6 -33.58 59.61 -14.53
N ARG A 7 -34.31 60.60 -14.01
CA ARG A 7 -34.60 60.71 -12.56
C ARG A 7 -35.92 60.06 -12.12
N PHE A 8 -36.75 59.59 -13.05
CA PHE A 8 -38.04 58.96 -12.69
C PHE A 8 -37.98 57.42 -12.61
N CYS A 9 -37.04 56.76 -13.31
CA CYS A 9 -36.92 55.29 -13.27
C CYS A 9 -36.08 54.75 -12.10
N ALA A 10 -35.46 55.61 -11.28
CA ALA A 10 -34.61 55.18 -10.17
C ALA A 10 -35.37 55.04 -8.83
N GLN A 11 -36.66 55.39 -8.78
CA GLN A 11 -37.44 55.40 -7.52
C GLN A 11 -38.47 54.26 -7.41
N VAL A 12 -38.62 53.43 -8.45
CA VAL A 12 -39.64 52.35 -8.50
C VAL A 12 -39.03 51.01 -8.98
N CYS A 13 -37.72 50.83 -8.88
CA CYS A 13 -37.10 49.54 -9.16
C CYS A 13 -36.28 49.09 -7.95
N CYS A 14 -37.00 48.61 -6.94
CA CYS A 14 -36.48 47.76 -5.88
C CYS A 14 -36.15 46.39 -6.50
N CYS A 15 -35.02 46.29 -7.21
CA CYS A 15 -34.50 45.00 -7.70
C CYS A 15 -32.98 45.04 -7.99
N CYS A 16 -32.20 45.79 -7.18
CA CYS A 16 -30.74 45.79 -7.22
C CYS A 16 -30.11 45.40 -5.87
N CYS A 17 -30.70 44.43 -5.18
CA CYS A 17 -30.15 43.83 -3.97
C CYS A 17 -30.10 42.31 -4.09
N VAL A 18 -29.55 41.81 -5.20
CA VAL A 18 -28.89 40.50 -5.20
C VAL A 18 -27.48 40.78 -5.69
N SER A 19 -26.69 41.41 -4.82
CA SER A 19 -25.26 41.17 -4.87
C SER A 19 -25.09 39.66 -4.82
N ASP A 20 -24.32 39.15 -5.75
CA ASP A 20 -24.04 37.74 -5.98
C ASP A 20 -23.38 37.11 -4.73
N GLU A 21 -24.21 36.75 -3.74
CA GLU A 21 -23.81 35.95 -2.56
C GLU A 21 -23.79 34.45 -2.90
N ASN A 22 -23.76 34.07 -4.18
CA ASN A 22 -23.76 32.68 -4.65
C ASN A 22 -22.41 32.23 -5.23
N GLU A 23 -21.34 32.99 -5.02
CA GLU A 23 -19.96 32.55 -5.34
C GLU A 23 -19.41 31.54 -4.30
N ASP A 24 -19.99 31.48 -3.10
CA ASP A 24 -19.57 30.55 -2.05
C ASP A 24 -20.21 29.15 -2.19
N GLU A 25 -21.42 29.03 -2.78
CA GLU A 25 -22.08 27.73 -2.97
C GLU A 25 -21.41 26.83 -4.03
N LYS A 26 -20.62 27.42 -4.93
CA LYS A 26 -19.87 26.68 -5.96
C LYS A 26 -18.46 26.30 -5.54
N ARG A 27 -18.02 26.70 -4.35
CA ARG A 27 -16.70 26.35 -3.85
C ARG A 27 -16.71 24.88 -3.45
N PRO A 28 -15.86 24.03 -4.05
CA PRO A 28 -15.82 22.63 -3.67
C PRO A 28 -15.53 22.53 -2.17
N ILE A 29 -16.35 21.72 -1.47
CA ILE A 29 -16.26 21.49 -0.02
C ILE A 29 -14.83 21.07 0.39
N PHE A 30 -14.12 20.44 -0.54
CA PHE A 30 -12.73 20.08 -0.42
C PHE A 30 -11.86 21.01 -1.27
N SER A 31 -10.87 21.63 -0.64
CA SER A 31 -9.81 22.32 -1.37
C SER A 31 -9.05 21.33 -2.27
N ASN A 32 -8.46 21.83 -3.35
CA ASN A 32 -7.59 21.03 -4.24
C ASN A 32 -6.47 20.31 -3.48
N GLU A 33 -5.97 20.91 -2.38
CA GLU A 33 -4.97 20.30 -1.52
C GLU A 33 -5.51 19.09 -0.75
N THR A 34 -6.77 19.15 -0.30
CA THR A 34 -7.44 18.02 0.36
C THR A 34 -7.67 16.87 -0.63
N LEU A 35 -8.07 17.18 -1.87
CA LEU A 35 -8.23 16.16 -2.93
C LEU A 35 -6.88 15.50 -3.27
N ALA A 36 -5.80 16.27 -3.38
CA ALA A 36 -4.46 15.75 -3.62
C ALA A 36 -3.98 14.86 -2.46
N TYR A 37 -4.35 15.17 -1.21
CA TYR A 37 -4.09 14.32 -0.05
C TYR A 37 -4.83 12.98 -0.14
N PHE A 38 -6.13 12.98 -0.47
CA PHE A 38 -6.89 11.74 -0.65
C PHE A 38 -6.37 10.92 -1.83
N ASP A 39 -6.00 11.55 -2.94
CA ASP A 39 -5.39 10.87 -4.08
C ASP A 39 -4.04 10.25 -3.70
N ARG A 40 -3.23 10.95 -2.91
CA ARG A 40 -1.96 10.43 -2.40
C ARG A 40 -2.17 9.27 -1.42
N GLU A 41 -3.17 9.35 -0.55
CA GLU A 41 -3.45 8.28 0.43
C GLU A 41 -4.12 7.07 -0.24
N ALA A 42 -4.99 7.28 -1.23
CA ALA A 42 -5.57 6.22 -2.06
C ALA A 42 -4.50 5.58 -2.95
N LYS A 43 -3.61 6.37 -3.53
CA LYS A 43 -2.44 5.87 -4.25
C LYS A 43 -1.53 5.09 -3.31
N LYS A 44 -1.25 5.58 -2.11
CA LYS A 44 -0.48 4.86 -1.09
C LYS A 44 -1.15 3.55 -0.65
N ARG A 45 -2.48 3.51 -0.49
CA ARG A 45 -3.22 2.27 -0.21
C ARG A 45 -3.14 1.28 -1.36
N ARG A 46 -3.35 1.74 -2.60
CA ARG A 46 -3.13 0.92 -3.80
C ARG A 46 -1.69 0.47 -3.91
N ASP A 47 -0.73 1.35 -3.66
CA ASP A 47 0.69 1.06 -3.71
C ASP A 47 1.07 0.10 -2.59
N GLN A 48 0.45 0.15 -1.41
CA GLN A 48 0.61 -0.81 -0.29
C GLN A 48 -0.04 -2.18 -0.60
N GLU A 49 -1.23 -2.18 -1.20
CA GLU A 49 -1.88 -3.37 -1.76
C GLU A 49 -1.04 -3.97 -2.90
N THR A 50 -0.38 -3.12 -3.68
CA THR A 50 0.56 -3.46 -4.77
C THR A 50 1.98 -3.74 -4.22
N ASN A 51 2.28 -3.32 -2.98
CA ASN A 51 3.54 -3.56 -2.27
C ASN A 51 3.60 -4.99 -1.71
N LEU A 52 2.76 -5.87 -2.22
CA LEU A 52 3.06 -7.28 -2.30
C LEU A 52 3.95 -7.53 -3.53
N TRP A 53 5.14 -6.92 -3.55
CA TRP A 53 6.29 -7.38 -4.35
C TRP A 53 6.60 -6.74 -5.73
N SER A 54 6.26 -5.49 -6.06
CA SER A 54 6.92 -4.71 -7.15
C SER A 54 6.44 -3.24 -7.20
N GLU A 55 7.35 -2.27 -7.33
CA GLU A 55 7.08 -0.81 -7.24
C GLU A 55 6.80 -0.08 -8.57
N PRO A 56 6.44 1.23 -8.51
CA PRO A 56 7.50 2.27 -8.63
C PRO A 56 7.44 3.42 -7.60
N GLY A 57 8.43 3.51 -6.70
CA GLY A 57 8.74 4.70 -5.88
C GLY A 57 9.16 4.50 -4.41
N ASP A 58 9.66 3.34 -3.98
CA ASP A 58 9.75 2.92 -2.57
C ASP A 58 11.13 3.18 -1.92
N PRO A 59 11.20 3.98 -0.82
CA PRO A 59 12.41 4.14 -0.02
C PRO A 59 12.56 3.13 1.15
N SER A 60 11.69 2.13 1.29
CA SER A 60 11.74 1.16 2.38
C SER A 60 11.62 -0.29 1.92
N HIS A 61 12.66 -0.78 1.27
CA HIS A 61 12.98 -2.21 1.40
C HIS A 61 13.43 -2.45 2.84
N SER A 62 12.79 -3.39 3.54
CA SER A 62 13.38 -3.92 4.77
C SER A 62 14.76 -4.51 4.42
N GLU A 63 15.75 -4.34 5.30
CA GLU A 63 17.16 -4.75 5.10
C GLU A 63 17.36 -6.29 5.03
N ARG A 64 16.40 -7.03 4.47
CA ARG A 64 16.25 -8.47 4.68
C ARG A 64 16.58 -9.21 3.39
N ASP A 65 17.38 -10.27 3.54
CA ASP A 65 18.01 -10.97 2.42
C ASP A 65 17.01 -11.62 1.46
N ASP A 66 15.85 -12.03 1.99
CA ASP A 66 14.75 -12.60 1.21
C ASP A 66 14.08 -11.57 0.30
N ASP A 67 13.84 -10.35 0.79
CA ASP A 67 13.34 -9.25 -0.04
C ASP A 67 14.36 -8.86 -1.12
N ARG A 68 15.63 -8.86 -0.75
CA ARG A 68 16.76 -8.58 -1.65
C ARG A 68 16.85 -9.58 -2.80
N ALA A 69 16.55 -10.86 -2.57
CA ALA A 69 16.57 -11.88 -3.62
C ALA A 69 15.55 -11.60 -4.73
N LEU A 70 14.28 -11.30 -4.37
CA LEU A 70 13.27 -10.98 -5.39
C LEU A 70 13.57 -9.65 -6.08
N TYR A 71 14.01 -8.63 -5.32
CA TYR A 71 14.42 -7.36 -5.89
C TYR A 71 15.51 -7.54 -6.95
N ASN A 72 16.54 -8.33 -6.64
CA ASN A 72 17.62 -8.63 -7.57
C ASN A 72 17.08 -9.33 -8.83
N LEU A 73 16.16 -10.29 -8.71
CA LEU A 73 15.54 -10.94 -9.86
C LEU A 73 14.75 -9.95 -10.73
N LEU A 74 13.97 -9.06 -10.11
CA LEU A 74 13.22 -8.02 -10.81
C LEU A 74 14.13 -7.03 -11.53
N GLN A 75 15.18 -6.56 -10.87
CA GLN A 75 16.19 -5.68 -11.46
C GLN A 75 16.91 -6.34 -12.63
N ASN A 76 17.31 -7.61 -12.47
CA ASN A 76 17.94 -8.38 -13.54
C ASN A 76 16.99 -8.57 -14.72
N ARG A 77 15.70 -8.85 -14.47
CA ARG A 77 14.69 -8.97 -15.52
C ARG A 77 14.46 -7.66 -16.26
N ALA A 78 14.44 -6.53 -15.55
CA ALA A 78 14.28 -5.20 -16.14
C ALA A 78 15.44 -4.84 -17.08
N LYS A 79 16.67 -5.23 -16.72
CA LYS A 79 17.87 -5.03 -17.56
C LYS A 79 17.98 -6.02 -18.73
N THR A 80 17.24 -7.14 -18.67
CA THR A 80 17.30 -8.18 -19.68
C THR A 80 16.36 -7.89 -20.84
N ARG A 81 16.83 -8.06 -22.08
CA ARG A 81 16.02 -7.88 -23.29
C ARG A 81 14.78 -8.77 -23.27
N ARG A 82 13.59 -8.16 -23.39
CA ARG A 82 12.30 -8.85 -23.52
C ARG A 82 12.32 -9.83 -24.69
N GLY A 83 11.75 -11.02 -24.50
CA GLY A 83 11.73 -12.10 -25.50
C GLY A 83 12.98 -12.99 -25.55
N SER A 84 14.07 -12.61 -24.86
CA SER A 84 15.24 -13.49 -24.74
C SER A 84 14.95 -14.72 -23.88
N GLN A 85 15.79 -15.77 -24.02
CA GLN A 85 15.71 -16.94 -23.14
C GLN A 85 15.96 -16.55 -21.67
N GLY A 86 16.94 -15.67 -21.42
CA GLY A 86 17.22 -15.15 -20.08
C GLY A 86 16.02 -14.44 -19.46
N TYR A 87 15.30 -13.63 -20.24
CA TYR A 87 14.08 -12.96 -19.77
C TYR A 87 12.99 -13.95 -19.36
N ARG A 88 12.79 -15.02 -20.15
CA ARG A 88 11.83 -16.08 -19.84
C ARG A 88 12.19 -16.82 -18.56
N ARG A 89 13.46 -17.21 -18.40
CA ARG A 89 13.96 -17.87 -17.17
C ARG A 89 13.73 -17.00 -15.94
N LEU A 90 14.19 -15.75 -15.97
CA LEU A 90 13.97 -14.80 -14.87
C LEU A 90 12.48 -14.60 -14.55
N SER A 91 11.61 -14.64 -15.56
CA SER A 91 10.16 -14.53 -15.33
C SER A 91 9.60 -15.76 -14.60
N VAL A 92 10.06 -16.96 -14.96
CA VAL A 92 9.69 -18.21 -14.27
C VAL A 92 10.23 -18.22 -12.85
N ASP A 93 11.49 -17.83 -12.64
CA ASP A 93 12.11 -17.78 -11.31
C ASP A 93 11.40 -16.79 -10.38
N ILE A 94 11.00 -15.63 -10.91
CA ILE A 94 10.17 -14.65 -10.18
C ILE A 94 8.83 -15.26 -9.79
N GLU A 95 8.17 -15.98 -10.70
CA GLU A 95 6.86 -16.56 -10.40
C GLU A 95 6.97 -17.68 -9.37
N ALA A 96 7.97 -18.56 -9.48
CA ALA A 96 8.25 -19.60 -8.51
C ALA A 96 8.51 -19.01 -7.11
N MET A 97 9.29 -17.92 -7.02
CA MET A 97 9.53 -17.24 -5.76
C MET A 97 8.25 -16.60 -5.18
N ARG A 98 7.39 -16.04 -6.02
CA ARG A 98 6.08 -15.50 -5.60
C ARG A 98 5.15 -16.62 -5.12
N GLU A 99 5.16 -17.76 -5.78
CA GLU A 99 4.36 -18.93 -5.42
C GLU A 99 4.71 -19.45 -4.03
N VAL A 100 5.98 -19.68 -3.74
CA VAL A 100 6.46 -20.09 -2.40
C VAL A 100 5.97 -19.11 -1.33
N ARG A 101 5.95 -17.80 -1.62
CA ARG A 101 5.48 -16.79 -0.66
C ARG A 101 3.97 -16.81 -0.46
N ARG A 102 3.20 -17.05 -1.52
CA ARG A 102 1.74 -17.24 -1.42
C ARG A 102 1.43 -18.47 -0.58
N GLU A 103 2.12 -19.59 -0.82
CA GLU A 103 1.94 -20.81 -0.01
C GLU A 103 2.20 -20.58 1.48
N VAL A 104 3.30 -19.89 1.83
CA VAL A 104 3.61 -19.60 3.24
C VAL A 104 2.54 -18.68 3.84
N ARG A 105 2.10 -17.64 3.12
CA ARG A 105 1.00 -16.76 3.56
C ARG A 105 -0.29 -17.55 3.78
N ASP A 106 -0.66 -18.44 2.86
CA ASP A 106 -1.90 -19.21 2.94
C ASP A 106 -1.87 -20.18 4.13
N LYS A 107 -0.71 -20.79 4.41
CA LYS A 107 -0.51 -21.58 5.63
C LYS A 107 -0.67 -20.74 6.89
N TRP A 108 -0.12 -19.53 6.93
CA TRP A 108 -0.31 -18.61 8.05
C TRP A 108 -1.76 -18.17 8.22
N LYS A 109 -2.45 -17.89 7.12
CA LYS A 109 -3.88 -17.55 7.13
C LYS A 109 -4.68 -18.67 7.78
N MET A 110 -4.46 -19.90 7.34
CA MET A 110 -5.11 -21.08 7.92
C MET A 110 -4.82 -21.23 9.42
N ILE A 111 -3.58 -20.97 9.85
CA ILE A 111 -3.22 -21.00 11.28
C ILE A 111 -3.97 -19.93 12.07
N LEU A 112 -4.00 -18.69 11.56
CA LEU A 112 -4.70 -17.57 12.21
C LEU A 112 -6.21 -17.81 12.31
N GLU A 113 -6.82 -18.32 11.24
CA GLU A 113 -8.24 -18.70 11.22
C GLU A 113 -8.54 -19.80 12.24
N ASN A 114 -7.70 -20.84 12.32
CA ASN A 114 -7.84 -21.92 13.31
C ASN A 114 -7.67 -21.44 14.76
N LEU A 115 -6.94 -20.36 14.98
CA LEU A 115 -6.80 -19.71 16.29
C LEU A 115 -7.96 -18.76 16.62
N GLY A 116 -8.87 -18.51 15.65
CA GLY A 116 -10.07 -17.69 15.83
C GLY A 116 -9.99 -16.28 15.22
N PHE A 117 -8.91 -15.93 14.53
CA PHE A 117 -8.72 -14.60 13.91
C PHE A 117 -9.30 -14.52 12.49
N MET A 118 -10.53 -15.01 12.27
CA MET A 118 -11.09 -15.13 10.91
C MET A 118 -11.24 -13.79 10.19
N ASP A 119 -11.63 -12.74 10.91
CA ASP A 119 -11.89 -11.41 10.34
C ASP A 119 -10.60 -10.59 10.21
N GLU A 120 -9.62 -10.83 11.08
CA GLU A 120 -8.34 -10.10 11.11
C GLU A 120 -7.20 -10.81 10.39
N ALA A 121 -7.34 -12.09 10.00
CA ALA A 121 -6.23 -12.87 9.43
C ALA A 121 -5.57 -12.17 8.24
N GLU A 122 -6.34 -11.65 7.29
CA GLU A 122 -5.79 -10.91 6.14
C GLU A 122 -5.09 -9.62 6.60
N SER A 123 -5.67 -8.90 7.57
CA SER A 123 -5.07 -7.66 8.09
C SER A 123 -3.78 -7.90 8.87
N LEU A 124 -3.66 -9.02 9.58
CA LEU A 124 -2.44 -9.39 10.31
C LEU A 124 -1.33 -9.84 9.36
N LEU A 125 -1.70 -10.43 8.22
CA LEU A 125 -0.76 -10.85 7.17
C LEU A 125 -0.32 -9.68 6.27
N THR A 126 -1.06 -8.57 6.25
CA THR A 126 -0.60 -7.33 5.63
C THR A 126 0.47 -6.65 6.51
N VAL A 127 1.69 -7.14 6.43
CA VAL A 127 2.85 -6.51 7.09
C VAL A 127 3.12 -5.17 6.41
N ASN A 128 2.77 -4.07 7.08
CA ASN A 128 3.07 -2.73 6.59
C ASN A 128 4.57 -2.43 6.71
N ALA A 129 5.15 -1.77 5.71
CA ALA A 129 6.56 -1.35 5.72
C ALA A 129 6.89 -0.35 6.84
N SER A 130 5.88 0.17 7.54
CA SER A 130 6.03 1.05 8.70
C SER A 130 6.27 0.32 10.02
N ALA A 131 6.19 -1.01 10.06
CA ALA A 131 6.42 -1.80 11.27
C ALA A 131 7.94 -1.93 11.51
N SER A 132 8.44 -1.20 12.52
CA SER A 132 9.85 -1.26 12.93
C SER A 132 10.04 -2.29 14.05
N PHE A 133 11.04 -3.17 13.90
CA PHE A 133 11.43 -4.14 14.92
C PHE A 133 11.90 -3.51 16.23
N ASP A 134 12.42 -2.27 16.19
CA ASP A 134 12.89 -1.57 17.38
C ASP A 134 11.76 -1.27 18.37
N ARG A 135 10.52 -1.23 17.88
CA ARG A 135 9.32 -1.01 18.70
C ARG A 135 8.72 -2.32 19.23
N MET A 136 9.26 -3.47 18.83
CA MET A 136 8.74 -4.78 19.21
C MET A 136 9.24 -5.17 20.60
N ARG A 137 8.36 -5.07 21.59
CA ARG A 137 8.67 -5.34 23.01
C ARG A 137 9.19 -6.77 23.26
N ASN A 138 8.74 -7.75 22.47
CA ASN A 138 9.03 -9.18 22.67
C ASN A 138 9.84 -9.80 21.51
N ALA A 139 10.65 -9.01 20.80
CA ALA A 139 11.36 -9.47 19.60
C ALA A 139 12.21 -10.74 19.80
N ALA A 140 12.85 -10.89 20.96
CA ALA A 140 13.67 -12.07 21.25
C ALA A 140 12.82 -13.35 21.36
N ALA A 141 11.66 -13.28 22.02
CA ALA A 141 10.75 -14.42 22.16
C ALA A 141 10.09 -14.79 20.83
N ALA A 142 9.68 -13.78 20.05
CA ALA A 142 9.14 -13.99 18.70
C ALA A 142 10.17 -14.67 17.80
N ARG A 143 11.46 -14.28 17.88
CA ARG A 143 12.55 -14.94 17.13
C ARG A 143 12.74 -16.40 17.53
N SER A 144 12.75 -16.72 18.83
CA SER A 144 12.85 -18.13 19.25
C SER A 144 11.67 -18.95 18.74
N LEU A 145 10.45 -18.40 18.81
CA LEU A 145 9.24 -19.09 18.34
C LEU A 145 9.27 -19.29 16.82
N LEU A 146 9.72 -18.29 16.06
CA LEU A 146 9.87 -18.38 14.62
C LEU A 146 10.87 -19.48 14.22
N GLN A 147 11.98 -19.60 14.96
CA GLN A 147 12.97 -20.66 14.75
C GLN A 147 12.39 -22.04 15.06
N THR A 148 11.66 -22.19 16.16
CA THR A 148 10.96 -23.44 16.50
C THR A 148 9.97 -23.83 15.40
N LEU A 149 9.14 -22.88 14.93
CA LEU A 149 8.21 -23.13 13.83
C LEU A 149 8.94 -23.53 12.55
N HIS A 150 10.09 -22.95 12.27
CA HIS A 150 10.92 -23.31 11.11
C HIS A 150 11.50 -24.71 11.20
N SER A 151 12.01 -25.12 12.37
CA SER A 151 12.62 -26.44 12.55
C SER A 151 11.61 -27.56 12.70
N GLU A 152 10.45 -27.30 13.32
CA GLU A 152 9.51 -28.34 13.74
C GLU A 152 8.30 -28.48 12.80
N THR A 153 8.05 -27.50 11.92
CA THR A 153 6.88 -27.51 11.04
C THR A 153 7.25 -27.34 9.57
N SER A 154 6.32 -27.72 8.68
CA SER A 154 6.42 -27.49 7.24
C SER A 154 5.84 -26.15 6.80
N ILE A 155 5.74 -25.14 7.69
CA ILE A 155 5.27 -23.79 7.32
C ILE A 155 6.22 -23.22 6.27
N PHE A 156 7.52 -23.34 6.52
CA PHE A 156 8.57 -22.90 5.62
C PHE A 156 9.11 -24.09 4.84
N ASN A 157 9.01 -24.05 3.51
CA ASN A 157 9.53 -25.12 2.63
C ASN A 157 11.04 -24.97 2.34
N SER A 158 11.75 -24.05 3.03
CA SER A 158 13.16 -23.72 2.77
C SER A 158 14.08 -24.18 3.90
N LYS A 159 15.27 -24.67 3.52
CA LYS A 159 16.39 -24.93 4.46
C LYS A 159 17.10 -23.65 4.92
N GLU A 160 16.80 -22.53 4.27
CA GLU A 160 17.31 -21.21 4.62
C GLU A 160 16.59 -20.67 5.86
N ALA A 161 17.21 -19.68 6.52
CA ALA A 161 16.66 -19.05 7.71
C ALA A 161 15.23 -18.51 7.45
N PRO A 162 14.32 -18.62 8.43
CA PRO A 162 12.94 -18.18 8.25
C PRO A 162 12.88 -16.66 8.04
N PRO A 163 12.00 -16.18 7.15
CA PRO A 163 11.72 -14.76 7.00
C PRO A 163 11.23 -14.13 8.31
N GLU A 164 12.02 -13.24 8.91
CA GLU A 164 11.65 -12.48 10.10
C GLU A 164 10.46 -11.51 9.88
N ARG A 165 9.96 -11.33 8.65
CA ARG A 165 8.68 -10.63 8.42
C ARG A 165 7.53 -11.27 9.22
N TYR A 166 7.62 -12.58 9.45
CA TYR A 166 6.64 -13.32 10.24
C TYR A 166 6.77 -13.08 11.74
N LEU A 167 7.81 -12.37 12.21
CA LEU A 167 7.88 -11.92 13.60
C LEU A 167 6.76 -10.93 13.96
N PHE A 168 6.18 -10.21 13.00
CA PHE A 168 5.07 -9.29 13.30
C PHE A 168 3.74 -10.00 13.58
N ILE A 169 3.66 -11.29 13.21
CA ILE A 169 2.50 -12.15 13.48
C ILE A 169 2.65 -12.86 14.84
N LEU A 170 3.88 -12.96 15.36
CA LEU A 170 4.24 -13.65 16.60
C LEU A 170 4.41 -12.67 17.78
#